data_AF-A0A969VF13-F1
#
_entry.id   AF-A0A969VF13-F1
#
_cell.length_a   1.000
_cell.length_b   1.000
_cell.length_c   1.000
_cell.angle_alpha   90.00
_cell.angle_beta   90.00
_cell.angle_gamma   90.00
#
_symmetry.space_group_name_H-M   'P 1'
#
loop_
_entity.id
_entity.type
_entity.pdbx_description
1 polymer ?
#
loop_
_entity_poly.entity_id
_entity_poly.type
_entity_poly.pdbx_seq_one_letter_code
_entity_poly.pdbx_strand_id
1 'polypeptide(L)'
;MRLQHGEGTYTLTVSETNTTKSADGGQLRLYDVHIAKMFEVTYADCQEIPKAGFRIWEYYAGNGKISMGSFRITCQLAGDIANTYGLGKAESTAIEYSQEEAGPPISRTRSIPILDITGNKVDRWLNFVQSFRPI
;
A
#
# COMPACT_ATOMS: atom_id res chain seq x y z
N MET A 1 -7.25 -9.10 -1.45
CA MET A 1 -6.65 -7.79 -1.80
C MET A 1 -6.26 -7.80 -3.27
N ARG A 2 -6.53 -6.73 -4.01
CA ARG A 2 -6.17 -6.54 -5.42
C ARG A 2 -5.45 -5.21 -5.58
N LEU A 3 -4.30 -5.24 -6.24
CA LEU A 3 -3.44 -4.09 -6.52
C LEU A 3 -3.41 -3.86 -8.03
N GLN A 4 -3.61 -2.62 -8.45
CA GLN A 4 -3.60 -2.26 -9.86
C GLN A 4 -2.77 -0.98 -10.07
N HIS A 5 -2.17 -0.85 -11.25
CA HIS A 5 -1.53 0.36 -11.72
C HIS A 5 -1.98 0.66 -13.14
N GLY A 6 -2.47 1.88 -13.38
CA GLY A 6 -2.86 2.35 -14.72
C GLY A 6 -2.94 3.87 -14.75
N GLU A 7 -2.59 4.46 -15.89
CA GLU A 7 -2.71 5.91 -16.13
C GLU A 7 -2.07 6.77 -15.02
N GLY A 8 -0.92 6.32 -14.49
CA GLY A 8 -0.19 7.03 -13.43
C GLY A 8 -0.79 6.89 -12.01
N THR A 9 -1.90 6.17 -11.85
CA THR A 9 -2.58 5.94 -10.57
C THR A 9 -2.41 4.50 -10.11
N TYR A 10 -2.37 4.30 -8.80
CA TYR A 10 -2.36 3.01 -8.15
C TYR A 10 -3.70 2.80 -7.48
N THR A 11 -4.21 1.58 -7.51
CA THR A 11 -5.49 1.25 -6.88
C THR A 11 -5.31 0.06 -5.95
N LEU A 12 -5.74 0.22 -4.71
CA LEU A 12 -5.89 -0.86 -3.74
C LEU A 12 -7.39 -1.15 -3.59
N THR A 13 -7.81 -2.36 -3.93
CA THR A 13 -9.17 -2.84 -3.65
C THR A 13 -9.14 -4.02 -2.70
N VAL A 14 -9.91 -3.94 -1.62
CA VAL A 14 -10.06 -5.02 -0.63
C VAL A 14 -11.51 -5.50 -0.55
N SER A 15 -11.68 -6.76 -0.18
CA SER A 15 -12.98 -7.42 -0.08
C SER A 15 -13.74 -7.02 1.17
N GLU A 16 -13.03 -6.66 2.23
CA GLU A 16 -13.58 -6.41 3.54
C GLU A 16 -14.31 -5.07 3.55
N THR A 17 -15.53 -5.06 4.05
CA THR A 17 -16.31 -3.84 4.29
C THR A 17 -15.95 -3.20 5.62
N ASN A 18 -15.73 -4.01 6.65
CA ASN A 18 -15.24 -3.56 7.95
C ASN A 18 -13.71 -3.65 8.01
N THR A 19 -13.04 -2.52 7.75
CA THR A 19 -11.58 -2.40 7.80
C THR A 19 -11.06 -2.02 9.19
N THR A 20 -11.94 -1.81 10.17
CA THR A 20 -11.56 -1.56 11.57
C THR A 20 -11.35 -2.84 12.37
N LYS A 21 -11.72 -4.00 11.80
CA LYS A 21 -11.44 -5.30 12.44
C LYS A 21 -9.93 -5.53 12.55
N SER A 22 -9.54 -6.21 13.61
CA SER A 22 -8.17 -6.64 13.86
C SER A 22 -7.65 -7.50 12.69
N ALA A 23 -6.40 -7.25 12.29
CA ALA A 23 -5.62 -8.10 11.41
C ALA A 23 -5.05 -9.26 12.24
N ASP A 24 -5.49 -10.48 11.93
CA ASP A 24 -5.02 -11.75 12.53
C ASP A 24 -5.03 -11.80 14.08
N GLY A 25 -5.96 -11.08 14.71
CA GLY A 25 -6.08 -11.03 16.18
C GLY A 25 -5.07 -10.12 16.87
N GLY A 26 -4.24 -9.39 16.10
CA GLY A 26 -3.30 -8.40 16.60
C GLY A 26 -3.91 -7.02 16.87
N GLN A 27 -3.08 -6.07 17.27
CA GLN A 27 -3.49 -4.69 17.54
C GLN A 27 -3.76 -3.88 16.28
N LEU A 28 -3.10 -4.23 15.16
CA LEU A 28 -3.32 -3.57 13.88
C LEU A 28 -4.72 -3.89 13.36
N ARG A 29 -5.39 -2.88 12.80
CA ARG A 29 -6.61 -3.07 12.03
C ARG A 29 -6.23 -3.42 10.60
N LEU A 30 -7.15 -4.02 9.84
CA LEU A 30 -6.93 -4.22 8.41
C LEU A 30 -6.58 -2.93 7.68
N TYR A 31 -7.23 -1.83 8.03
CA TYR A 31 -6.91 -0.51 7.49
C TYR A 31 -5.41 -0.17 7.64
N ASP A 32 -4.82 -0.45 8.80
CA ASP A 32 -3.43 -0.11 9.10
C ASP A 32 -2.46 -0.96 8.24
N VAL A 33 -2.80 -2.22 7.98
CA VAL A 33 -2.05 -3.13 7.09
C VAL A 33 -2.20 -2.72 5.63
N HIS A 34 -3.39 -2.26 5.22
CA HIS A 34 -3.65 -1.80 3.86
C HIS A 34 -2.82 -0.56 3.52
N ILE A 35 -2.75 0.41 4.45
CA ILE A 35 -1.86 1.57 4.31
C ILE A 35 -0.39 1.10 4.23
N ALA A 36 0.04 0.16 5.08
CA ALA A 36 1.40 -0.39 5.03
C ALA A 36 1.72 -0.94 3.64
N LYS A 37 0.82 -1.73 3.04
CA LYS A 37 1.01 -2.28 1.69
C LYS A 37 1.19 -1.19 0.62
N MET A 38 0.47 -0.06 0.70
CA MET A 38 0.68 1.07 -0.22
C MET A 38 2.09 1.65 -0.09
N PHE A 39 2.59 1.78 1.14
CA PHE A 39 3.96 2.23 1.41
C PHE A 39 5.01 1.25 0.89
N GLU A 40 4.83 -0.06 1.12
CA GLU A 40 5.72 -1.12 0.67
C GLU A 40 5.86 -1.13 -0.86
N VAL A 41 4.73 -1.12 -1.57
CA VAL A 41 4.72 -1.07 -3.04
C VAL A 41 5.34 0.24 -3.55
N THR A 42 4.99 1.37 -2.93
CA THR A 42 5.56 2.67 -3.32
C THR A 42 7.08 2.69 -3.13
N TYR A 43 7.57 2.21 -1.99
CA TYR A 43 9.00 2.12 -1.72
C TYR A 43 9.71 1.27 -2.77
N ALA A 44 9.19 0.07 -3.06
CA ALA A 44 9.77 -0.82 -4.07
C ALA A 44 9.85 -0.14 -5.46
N ASP A 45 8.79 0.56 -5.87
CA ASP A 45 8.77 1.30 -7.12
C ASP A 45 9.75 2.48 -7.16
N CYS A 46 9.95 3.15 -6.03
CA CYS A 46 10.91 4.23 -5.92
C CYS A 46 12.37 3.73 -5.96
N GLN A 47 12.64 2.48 -5.58
CA GLN A 47 13.97 1.89 -5.77
C GLN A 47 14.26 1.58 -7.24
N GLU A 48 13.25 1.11 -7.98
CA GLU A 48 13.38 0.81 -9.42
C GLU A 48 13.39 2.09 -10.27
N ILE A 49 12.65 3.12 -9.85
CA ILE A 49 12.51 4.40 -10.56
C ILE A 49 12.83 5.55 -9.60
N PRO A 50 14.11 5.80 -9.27
CA PRO A 50 14.51 6.78 -8.24
C PRO A 50 14.09 8.23 -8.53
N LYS A 51 13.84 8.56 -9.80
CA LYS A 51 13.39 9.89 -10.22
C LYS A 51 11.88 10.08 -10.18
N ALA A 52 11.12 9.05 -9.80
CA ALA A 52 9.69 9.20 -9.64
C ALA A 52 9.40 10.05 -8.38
N GLY A 53 8.50 11.03 -8.48
CA GLY A 53 8.25 11.93 -7.34
C GLY A 53 7.36 11.31 -6.26
N PHE A 54 6.22 10.74 -6.69
CA PHE A 54 5.19 10.21 -5.80
C PHE A 54 4.33 9.16 -6.51
N ARG A 55 3.46 8.51 -5.74
CA ARG A 55 2.36 7.67 -6.21
C ARG A 55 1.04 8.20 -5.62
N ILE A 56 0.00 8.21 -6.45
CA ILE A 56 -1.37 8.42 -6.00
C ILE A 56 -2.03 7.07 -5.88
N TRP A 57 -2.66 6.82 -4.74
CA TRP A 57 -3.36 5.61 -4.40
C TRP A 57 -4.83 5.88 -4.23
N GLU A 58 -5.66 5.22 -5.04
CA GLU A 58 -7.10 5.11 -4.80
C GLU A 58 -7.37 3.87 -3.96
N TYR A 59 -8.00 4.05 -2.80
CA TYR A 59 -8.28 2.95 -1.89
C TYR A 59 -9.79 2.68 -1.82
N TYR A 60 -10.17 1.44 -2.13
CA TYR A 60 -11.55 0.98 -2.02
C TYR A 60 -11.69 -0.26 -1.14
N ALA A 61 -12.73 -0.26 -0.31
CA ALA A 61 -13.18 -1.37 0.52
C ALA A 61 -14.48 -1.98 -0.02
N GLY A 62 -14.85 -3.17 0.48
CA GLY A 62 -16.09 -3.85 0.09
C GLY A 62 -16.18 -4.20 -1.39
N ASN A 63 -15.08 -4.67 -1.99
CA ASN A 63 -14.94 -4.97 -3.43
C ASN A 63 -15.22 -3.76 -4.33
N GLY A 64 -14.67 -2.59 -3.98
CA GLY A 64 -14.80 -1.37 -4.79
C GLY A 64 -15.99 -0.48 -4.42
N LYS A 65 -16.88 -0.95 -3.53
CA LYS A 65 -18.14 -0.26 -3.22
C LYS A 65 -18.00 0.92 -2.25
N ILE A 66 -16.92 0.94 -1.46
CA ILE A 66 -16.68 1.95 -0.43
C ILE A 66 -15.39 2.67 -0.78
N SER A 67 -15.48 3.94 -1.16
CA SER A 67 -14.28 4.78 -1.32
C SER A 67 -13.71 5.13 0.04
N MET A 68 -12.44 4.79 0.25
CA MET A 68 -11.67 5.09 1.45
C MET A 68 -10.81 6.35 1.28
N GLY A 69 -10.74 6.89 0.06
CA GLY A 69 -10.04 8.12 -0.29
C GLY A 69 -8.80 7.90 -1.17
N SER A 70 -8.26 9.03 -1.61
CA SER A 70 -7.04 9.12 -2.42
C SER A 70 -5.86 9.47 -1.53
N PHE A 71 -4.74 8.77 -1.66
CA PHE A 71 -3.55 8.99 -0.83
C PHE A 71 -2.36 9.33 -1.70
N ARG A 72 -1.59 10.34 -1.30
CA ARG A 72 -0.34 10.70 -1.97
C ARG A 72 0.85 10.24 -1.13
N ILE A 73 1.64 9.32 -1.67
CA ILE A 73 2.87 8.83 -1.03
C ILE A 73 4.06 9.25 -1.88
N THR A 74 4.92 10.11 -1.33
CA THR A 74 6.16 10.51 -2.01
C THR A 74 7.24 9.44 -1.86
N CYS A 75 8.19 9.39 -2.79
CA CYS A 75 9.32 8.46 -2.67
C CYS A 75 10.18 8.75 -1.43
N GLN A 76 10.30 10.02 -1.05
CA GLN A 76 10.97 10.42 0.19
C GLN A 76 10.24 9.85 1.40
N LEU A 77 8.92 10.07 1.52
CA LEU A 77 8.15 9.56 2.65
C LEU A 77 8.18 8.03 2.73
N ALA A 78 8.08 7.34 1.59
CA ALA A 78 8.19 5.89 1.55
C ALA A 78 9.57 5.40 2.01
N GLY A 79 10.65 6.08 1.61
CA GLY A 79 12.00 5.83 2.08
C GLY A 79 12.16 6.05 3.59
N ASP A 80 11.63 7.15 4.10
CA ASP A 80 11.70 7.48 5.54
C ASP A 80 10.95 6.45 6.39
N ILE A 81 9.78 5.98 5.92
CA ILE A 81 9.01 4.91 6.57
C ILE A 81 9.80 3.59 6.53
N ALA A 82 10.33 3.19 5.37
CA ALA A 82 11.13 1.97 5.26
C ALA A 82 12.38 2.01 6.18
N ASN A 83 13.05 3.16 6.28
CA ASN A 83 14.20 3.35 7.17
C ASN A 83 13.80 3.31 8.66
N THR A 84 12.65 3.91 9.00
CA THR A 84 12.18 4.01 10.39
C THR A 84 11.71 2.67 10.95
N TYR A 85 10.95 1.93 10.15
CA TYR A 85 10.36 0.66 10.58
C TYR A 85 11.24 -0.54 10.23
N GLY A 86 12.13 -0.40 9.24
CA GLY A 86 12.88 -1.51 8.68
C GLY A 86 12.02 -2.35 7.73
N LEU A 87 12.71 -3.21 6.98
CA LEU A 87 12.09 -4.11 6.02
C LEU A 87 12.23 -5.56 6.50
N GLY A 88 11.12 -6.28 6.50
CA GLY A 88 11.04 -7.70 6.76
C GLY A 88 11.22 -8.55 5.50
N LYS A 89 10.83 -9.82 5.60
CA LYS A 89 10.88 -10.77 4.49
C LYS A 89 9.95 -10.31 3.36
N ALA A 90 10.45 -10.31 2.13
CA ALA A 90 9.64 -9.97 0.98
C ALA A 90 8.52 -10.98 0.73
N GLU A 91 7.37 -10.45 0.32
CA GLU A 91 6.18 -11.20 -0.04
C GLU A 91 5.93 -11.14 -1.55
N SER A 92 5.43 -12.25 -2.09
CA SER A 92 5.00 -12.35 -3.47
C SER A 92 3.72 -11.53 -3.66
N THR A 93 3.84 -10.39 -4.32
CA THR A 93 2.76 -9.42 -4.52
C THR A 93 2.40 -9.34 -5.99
N ALA A 94 1.17 -9.72 -6.34
CA ALA A 94 0.64 -9.56 -7.69
C ALA A 94 0.10 -8.14 -7.89
N ILE A 95 0.56 -7.47 -8.95
CA ILE A 95 0.09 -6.14 -9.35
C ILE A 95 -0.39 -6.24 -10.81
N GLU A 96 -1.61 -5.78 -11.06
CA GLU A 96 -2.18 -5.70 -12.40
C GLU A 96 -1.83 -4.37 -13.05
N TYR A 97 -1.16 -4.41 -14.19
CA TYR A 97 -0.77 -3.24 -14.96
C TYR A 97 -1.74 -3.07 -16.12
N SER A 98 -2.42 -1.91 -16.19
CA SER A 98 -3.24 -1.53 -17.34
C SER A 98 -2.36 -1.50 -18.59
N GLN A 99 -2.91 -1.98 -19.71
CA GLN A 99 -2.31 -1.82 -21.03
C GLN A 99 -3.04 -0.76 -21.87
N GLU A 100 -3.96 0.01 -21.26
CA GLU A 100 -4.77 1.02 -21.95
C GLU A 100 -5.42 0.43 -23.21
N GLU A 101 -5.21 1.05 -24.38
CA GLU A 101 -5.73 0.59 -25.66
C GLU A 101 -5.01 -0.66 -26.21
N ALA A 102 -3.84 -1.02 -25.67
CA ALA A 102 -3.02 -2.12 -26.18
C ALA A 102 -3.54 -3.52 -25.77
N GLY A 103 -4.48 -3.60 -24.81
CA GLY A 103 -5.13 -4.87 -24.48
C GLY A 103 -5.58 -5.01 -23.01
N PRO A 104 -5.91 -6.23 -22.58
CA PRO A 104 -6.34 -6.48 -21.20
C PRO A 104 -5.20 -6.22 -20.20
N PRO A 105 -5.48 -5.92 -18.92
CA PRO A 105 -4.45 -5.75 -17.91
C PRO A 105 -3.55 -6.99 -17.77
N ILE A 106 -2.24 -6.77 -17.56
CA ILE A 106 -1.27 -7.84 -17.31
C ILE A 106 -0.95 -7.90 -15.82
N SER A 107 -1.11 -9.08 -15.22
CA SER A 107 -0.64 -9.30 -13.85
C SER A 107 0.86 -9.62 -13.85
N ARG A 108 1.62 -8.89 -13.02
CA ARG A 108 3.02 -9.20 -12.72
C ARG A 108 3.18 -9.44 -11.23
N THR A 109 3.81 -10.56 -10.89
CA THR A 109 4.17 -10.89 -9.52
C THR A 109 5.55 -10.34 -9.20
N ARG A 110 5.65 -9.58 -8.11
CA ARG A 110 6.89 -8.93 -7.66
C ARG A 110 7.19 -9.34 -6.22
N SER A 111 8.47 -9.44 -5.91
CA SER A 111 8.95 -9.68 -4.54
C SER A 111 9.05 -8.32 -3.84
N ILE A 112 8.06 -8.00 -3.00
CA ILE A 112 7.98 -6.68 -2.34
C ILE A 112 8.31 -6.86 -0.86
N PRO A 113 9.34 -6.17 -0.32
CA PRO A 113 9.66 -6.22 1.09
C PRO A 113 8.49 -5.65 1.92
N ILE A 114 8.15 -6.32 3.01
CA ILE A 114 7.12 -5.84 3.95
C ILE A 114 7.72 -4.94 5.01
N LEU A 115 6.95 -4.00 5.56
CA LEU A 115 7.41 -3.21 6.69
C LEU A 115 7.47 -4.10 7.95
N ASP A 116 8.57 -4.01 8.70
CA ASP A 116 8.69 -4.71 9.98
C ASP A 116 7.97 -3.92 11.10
N ILE A 117 6.64 -4.01 11.09
CA ILE A 117 5.75 -3.36 12.07
C ILE A 117 5.45 -4.36 13.20
N THR A 118 6.47 -4.67 13.99
CA THR A 118 6.38 -5.62 15.10
C THR A 118 6.81 -5.02 16.43
N GLY A 119 6.44 -5.67 17.55
CA GLY A 119 6.83 -5.27 18.89
C GLY A 119 6.47 -3.82 19.22
N ASN A 120 7.45 -3.05 19.70
CA ASN A 120 7.26 -1.65 20.10
C ASN A 120 7.06 -0.67 18.93
N LYS A 121 7.14 -1.13 17.68
CA LYS A 121 6.87 -0.30 16.49
C LYS A 121 5.38 -0.19 16.17
N VAL A 122 4.55 -1.10 16.69
CA VAL A 122 3.11 -1.15 16.42
C VAL A 122 2.41 0.16 16.82
N ASP A 123 2.60 0.64 18.05
CA ASP A 123 1.97 1.89 18.51
C ASP A 123 2.41 3.11 17.69
N ARG A 124 3.68 3.15 17.26
CA ARG A 124 4.18 4.23 16.40
C ARG A 124 3.52 4.21 15.03
N TRP A 125 3.33 3.01 14.46
CA TRP A 125 2.63 2.85 13.19
C TRP A 125 1.18 3.32 13.29
N LEU A 126 0.47 2.90 14.35
CA LEU A 126 -0.91 3.32 14.59
C LEU A 126 -1.02 4.85 14.68
N ASN A 127 -0.13 5.51 15.41
CA ASN A 127 -0.10 6.97 15.51
C ASN A 127 0.18 7.64 14.17
N PHE A 128 1.11 7.08 13.38
CA PHE A 128 1.38 7.57 12.03
C PHE A 128 0.14 7.47 11.13
N VAL A 129 -0.49 6.30 11.07
CA VAL A 129 -1.68 6.06 10.22
C VAL A 129 -2.84 6.98 10.59
N GLN A 130 -3.03 7.30 11.88
CA GLN A 130 -4.06 8.26 12.31
C GLN A 130 -3.83 9.68 11.78
N SER A 131 -2.57 10.06 11.56
CA SER A 131 -2.19 11.36 10.99
C SER A 131 -2.13 11.36 9.46
N PHE A 132 -2.00 10.18 8.84
CA PHE A 132 -1.90 10.04 7.38
C PHE A 132 -3.30 10.02 6.76
N ARG A 133 -3.77 11.21 6.35
CA ARG A 133 -5.11 11.41 5.80
C ARG A 133 -5.11 11.38 4.26
N PRO A 134 -6.24 10.98 3.64
CA PRO A 134 -6.43 11.16 2.21
C PRO A 134 -6.39 12.65 1.84
N ILE A 135 -6.03 12.94 0.59
CA ILE A 135 -5.94 14.29 0.01
C ILE A 135 -7.28 14.82 -0.50
#